data_AF-A0AAU3Q9L4-F1
#
_entry.id   AF-A0AAU3Q9L4-F1
#
_cell.length_a   1.000
_cell.length_b   1.000
_cell.length_c   1.000
_cell.angle_alpha   90.00
_cell.angle_beta   90.00
_cell.angle_gamma   90.00
#
_symmetry.space_group_name_H-M   'P 1'
#
loop_
_entity.id
_entity.type
_entity.pdbx_description
1 polymer ?
#
loop_
_entity_poly.entity_id
_entity_poly.type
_entity_poly.pdbx_seq_one_letter_code
_entity_poly.pdbx_strand_id
1 'polypeptide(L)'
;MDNTQPFRVKLTELDDIAGRLNSFVGFLSDSMAGLEQRIGQVQQNWNGAAADAQADAFRQWMVGATDVSEGIAAMKKAAVDAQDRYSAAAAANLRMLGRT
;
A
#
# COMPACT_ATOMS: atom_id res chain seq x y z
N MET A 1 -38.12 -10.01 0.52
CA MET A 1 -36.86 -9.29 0.34
C MET A 1 -36.33 -8.99 1.72
N ASP A 2 -35.41 -9.81 2.21
CA ASP A 2 -34.72 -9.58 3.48
C ASP A 2 -33.36 -8.99 3.13
N ASN A 3 -33.21 -7.68 3.34
CA ASN A 3 -32.01 -6.92 2.98
C ASN A 3 -31.28 -6.40 4.23
N THR A 4 -31.44 -7.10 5.35
CA THR A 4 -30.65 -6.87 6.58
C THR A 4 -29.46 -7.82 6.64
N GLN A 5 -28.61 -7.80 5.60
CA GLN A 5 -27.23 -8.23 5.80
C GLN A 5 -26.60 -7.17 6.72
N PRO A 6 -26.16 -7.49 7.95
CA PRO A 6 -25.39 -6.53 8.74
C PRO A 6 -24.23 -6.08 7.87
N PHE A 7 -23.89 -4.79 7.90
CA PHE A 7 -22.68 -4.24 7.27
C PHE A 7 -21.46 -4.99 7.85
N ARG A 8 -21.19 -6.17 7.30
CA ARG A 8 -20.06 -7.01 7.66
C ARG A 8 -18.99 -6.54 6.69
N VAL A 9 -18.26 -5.50 7.09
CA VAL A 9 -16.97 -5.20 6.48
C VAL A 9 -16.24 -6.53 6.44
N LYS A 10 -15.97 -7.05 5.23
CA LYS A 10 -15.18 -8.26 5.07
C LYS A 10 -13.74 -7.87 5.35
N LEU A 11 -13.41 -7.74 6.62
CA LEU A 11 -12.09 -7.37 7.12
C LEU A 11 -11.02 -8.29 6.56
N THR A 12 -11.37 -9.56 6.32
CA THR A 12 -10.53 -10.53 5.62
C THR A 12 -10.19 -10.12 4.18
N GLU A 13 -11.12 -9.55 3.41
CA GLU A 13 -10.81 -9.06 2.05
C GLU A 13 -9.89 -7.83 2.09
N LEU A 14 -10.04 -6.97 3.10
CA LEU A 14 -9.14 -5.82 3.30
C LEU A 14 -7.72 -6.27 3.69
N ASP A 15 -7.61 -7.27 4.58
CA ASP A 15 -6.31 -7.86 4.95
C ASP A 15 -5.65 -8.56 3.76
N ASP A 16 -6.40 -9.30 2.95
CA ASP A 16 -5.89 -9.96 1.75
C ASP A 16 -5.38 -8.94 0.73
N ILE A 17 -6.14 -7.87 0.48
CA ILE A 17 -5.73 -6.79 -0.42
C ILE A 17 -4.49 -6.07 0.14
N ALA A 18 -4.45 -5.78 1.45
CA ALA A 18 -3.29 -5.16 2.08
C ALA A 18 -2.04 -6.06 1.99
N GLY A 19 -2.20 -7.38 2.14
CA GLY A 19 -1.13 -8.35 1.95
C GLY A 19 -0.57 -8.32 0.53
N ARG A 20 -1.45 -8.37 -0.47
CA ARG A 20 -1.06 -8.29 -1.90
C ARG A 20 -0.37 -6.96 -2.24
N LEU A 21 -0.87 -5.86 -1.71
CA LEU A 21 -0.27 -4.53 -1.89
C LEU A 21 1.12 -4.45 -1.24
N ASN A 22 1.30 -5.00 -0.04
CA ASN A 22 2.60 -5.09 0.61
C ASN A 22 3.60 -5.93 -0.21
N SER A 23 3.17 -7.08 -0.73
CA SER A 23 4.02 -7.90 -1.62
C SER A 23 4.41 -7.13 -2.88
N PHE A 24 3.48 -6.37 -3.46
CA PHE A 24 3.76 -5.52 -4.62
C PHE A 24 4.76 -4.40 -4.29
N VAL A 25 4.65 -3.74 -3.15
CA VAL A 25 5.61 -2.73 -2.69
C VAL A 25 7.01 -3.31 -2.50
N GLY A 26 7.11 -4.51 -1.92
CA GLY A 26 8.38 -5.22 -1.79
C GLY A 26 8.99 -5.51 -3.15
N PHE A 27 8.21 -6.10 -4.05
CA PHE A 27 8.63 -6.37 -5.43
C PHE A 27 9.07 -5.10 -6.17
N LEU A 28 8.33 -4.00 -6.01
CA LEU A 28 8.65 -2.72 -6.63
C LEU A 28 9.98 -2.18 -6.10
N SER A 29 10.17 -2.18 -4.79
CA SER A 29 11.42 -1.74 -4.13
C SER A 29 12.63 -2.55 -4.63
N ASP A 30 12.51 -3.88 -4.66
CA ASP A 30 13.59 -4.76 -5.13
C ASP A 30 13.91 -4.52 -6.61
N SER A 31 12.88 -4.34 -7.44
CA SER A 31 13.03 -4.05 -8.86
C SER A 31 13.75 -2.73 -9.09
N MET A 32 13.47 -1.72 -8.27
CA MET A 32 14.08 -0.40 -8.36
C MET A 32 15.53 -0.38 -7.93
N ALA A 33 15.86 -1.04 -6.82
CA ALA A 33 17.25 -1.23 -6.41
C ALA A 33 18.06 -1.96 -7.48
N GLY A 34 17.47 -3.00 -8.10
CA GLY A 34 18.09 -3.71 -9.22
C GLY A 34 18.29 -2.83 -10.46
N LEU A 35 17.33 -1.96 -10.78
CA LEU A 35 17.44 -1.01 -11.89
C LEU A 35 18.44 0.09 -11.61
N GLU A 36 18.46 0.66 -10.41
CA GLU A 36 19.43 1.68 -9.98
C GLU A 36 20.86 1.17 -10.15
N GLN A 37 21.14 -0.05 -9.69
CA GLN A 37 22.44 -0.68 -9.86
C GLN A 37 22.84 -0.81 -11.34
N ARG A 38 21.93 -1.29 -12.19
CA ARG A 38 22.19 -1.51 -13.62
C ARG A 38 22.36 -0.19 -14.38
N ILE A 39 21.50 0.78 -14.09
CA ILE A 39 21.57 2.12 -14.68
C ILE A 39 22.88 2.79 -14.27
N GLY A 40 23.27 2.69 -12.99
CA GLY A 40 24.53 3.21 -12.50
C GLY A 40 25.75 2.65 -13.24
N GLN A 41 25.73 1.38 -13.63
CA GLN A 41 26.78 0.78 -14.47
C GLN A 41 26.77 1.33 -15.90
N VAL A 42 25.59 1.44 -16.52
CA VAL A 42 25.47 1.92 -17.91
C VAL A 42 25.86 3.40 -18.02
N GLN A 43 25.44 4.22 -17.07
CA GLN A 43 25.72 5.67 -17.02
C GLN A 43 27.22 6.01 -16.91
N GLN A 44 28.09 5.07 -16.51
CA GLN A 44 29.54 5.32 -16.49
C GLN A 44 30.11 5.63 -17.88
N ASN A 45 29.51 5.05 -18.93
CA ASN A 45 29.99 5.19 -20.31
C ASN A 45 28.94 5.79 -21.25
N TRP A 46 27.71 5.96 -20.77
CA TRP A 46 26.61 6.55 -21.53
C TRP A 46 26.44 8.02 -21.15
N ASN A 47 26.69 8.91 -22.12
CA ASN A 47 26.71 10.35 -21.91
C ASN A 47 25.83 11.08 -22.95
N GLY A 48 25.50 12.33 -22.65
CA GLY A 48 24.74 13.23 -23.51
C GLY A 48 23.25 13.27 -23.19
N ALA A 49 22.49 14.04 -23.96
CA ALA A 49 21.10 14.41 -23.63
C ALA A 49 20.16 13.22 -23.36
N ALA A 50 20.38 12.08 -24.02
CA ALA A 50 19.58 10.88 -23.77
C ALA A 50 19.87 10.25 -22.40
N ALA A 51 21.14 10.27 -21.96
CA ALA A 51 21.54 9.78 -20.65
C ALA A 51 20.97 10.68 -19.54
N ASP A 52 20.99 12.00 -19.75
CA ASP A 52 20.41 12.98 -18.82
C ASP A 52 18.89 12.78 -18.68
N ALA A 53 18.18 12.68 -19.81
CA ALA A 53 16.73 12.47 -19.83
C ALA A 53 16.33 11.14 -19.16
N GLN A 54 17.13 10.08 -19.34
CA GLN A 54 16.90 8.82 -18.65
C GLN A 54 17.11 8.95 -17.14
N ALA A 55 18.16 9.65 -16.70
CA ALA A 55 18.43 9.86 -15.28
C ALA A 55 17.32 10.68 -14.62
N ASP A 56 16.79 11.71 -15.30
CA ASP A 56 15.61 12.46 -14.85
C ASP A 56 14.38 11.58 -14.71
N ALA A 57 14.06 10.79 -15.75
CA ALA A 57 12.91 9.88 -15.71
C ALA A 57 13.04 8.85 -14.58
N PHE A 58 14.25 8.33 -14.34
CA PHE A 58 14.50 7.40 -13.26
C PHE A 58 14.30 8.03 -11.88
N ARG A 59 14.75 9.27 -11.67
CA ARG A 59 14.49 10.02 -10.43
C ARG A 59 13.00 10.22 -10.19
N GLN A 60 12.24 10.59 -11.22
CA GLN A 60 10.79 10.76 -11.09
C GLN A 60 10.10 9.43 -10.74
N TRP A 61 10.56 8.34 -11.33
CA TRP A 61 10.05 7.01 -11.02
C TRP A 61 10.36 6.60 -9.57
N MET A 62 11.56 6.92 -9.07
CA MET A 62 11.94 6.73 -7.66
C MET A 62 10.96 7.41 -6.70
N VAL A 63 10.66 8.68 -6.94
CA VAL A 63 9.68 9.44 -6.15
C VAL A 63 8.30 8.77 -6.20
N GLY A 64 7.81 8.45 -7.39
CA GLY A 64 6.47 7.86 -7.55
C GLY A 64 6.32 6.50 -6.86
N ALA A 65 7.39 5.69 -6.80
CA ALA A 65 7.33 4.42 -6.07
C ALA A 65 7.33 4.59 -4.55
N THR A 66 8.07 5.58 -4.04
CA THR A 66 7.97 5.98 -2.63
C THR A 66 6.54 6.40 -2.29
N ASP A 67 5.92 7.26 -3.11
CA ASP A 67 4.54 7.71 -2.91
C ASP A 67 3.54 6.53 -2.87
N VAL A 68 3.70 5.54 -3.76
CA VAL A 68 2.87 4.33 -3.77
C VAL A 68 3.04 3.51 -2.48
N SER A 69 4.29 3.31 -2.03
CA SER A 69 4.59 2.58 -0.80
C SER A 69 3.97 3.24 0.43
N GLU A 70 4.13 4.56 0.55
CA GLU A 70 3.57 5.34 1.66
C GLU A 70 2.03 5.34 1.64
N GLY A 71 1.42 5.48 0.46
CA GLY A 71 -0.02 5.41 0.29
C GLY A 71 -0.61 4.06 0.72
N ILE A 72 0.06 2.95 0.39
CA ILE A 72 -0.34 1.60 0.82
C ILE A 72 -0.24 1.45 2.33
N ALA A 73 0.84 1.94 2.95
CA ALA A 73 0.99 1.92 4.40
C ALA A 73 -0.12 2.72 5.10
N ALA A 74 -0.47 3.89 4.56
CA ALA A 74 -1.56 4.72 5.08
C ALA A 74 -2.92 4.03 4.95
N MET A 75 -3.22 3.41 3.81
CA MET A 75 -4.46 2.65 3.61
C MET A 75 -4.58 1.47 4.58
N LYS A 76 -3.48 0.73 4.80
CA LYS A 76 -3.44 -0.36 5.78
C LYS A 76 -3.74 0.14 7.18
N LYS A 77 -3.12 1.25 7.61
CA LYS A 77 -3.38 1.86 8.90
C LYS A 77 -4.85 2.26 9.05
N ALA A 78 -5.42 2.91 8.03
CA ALA A 78 -6.81 3.33 8.05
C ALA A 78 -7.78 2.14 8.18
N ALA A 79 -7.47 1.01 7.51
CA ALA A 79 -8.28 -0.21 7.60
C ALA A 79 -8.27 -0.81 9.01
N VAL A 80 -7.09 -0.93 9.64
CA VAL A 80 -6.97 -1.40 11.03
C VAL A 80 -7.70 -0.47 11.99
N ASP A 81 -7.47 0.84 11.88
CA ASP A 81 -8.12 1.79 12.77
C ASP A 81 -9.66 1.77 12.58
N ALA A 82 -10.17 1.49 11.38
CA ALA A 82 -11.61 1.32 11.13
C ALA A 82 -12.16 0.04 11.76
N GLN A 83 -11.43 -1.09 11.63
CA GLN A 83 -11.77 -2.35 12.28
C GLN A 83 -11.93 -2.21 13.79
N ASP A 84 -10.96 -1.56 14.44
CA ASP A 84 -10.95 -1.36 15.89
C ASP A 84 -12.18 -0.56 16.34
N ARG A 85 -12.50 0.53 15.62
CA ARG A 85 -13.66 1.37 15.93
C ARG A 85 -14.98 0.61 15.78
N TYR A 86 -15.14 -0.18 14.71
CA TYR A 86 -16.36 -0.97 14.51
C TYR A 86 -16.50 -2.06 15.57
N SER A 87 -15.41 -2.74 15.93
CA SER A 87 -15.41 -3.78 16.95
C SER A 87 -15.74 -3.20 18.34
N ALA A 88 -15.15 -2.06 18.68
CA ALA A 88 -15.43 -1.34 19.92
C ALA A 88 -16.90 -0.87 19.99
N ALA A 89 -17.44 -0.32 18.91
CA ALA A 89 -18.83 0.11 18.84
C ALA A 89 -19.80 -1.07 19.00
N ALA A 90 -19.52 -2.20 18.36
CA ALA A 90 -20.33 -3.42 18.52
C ALA A 90 -20.32 -3.93 19.97
N ALA A 91 -19.14 -3.99 20.60
CA ALA A 91 -19.00 -4.41 22.00
C ALA A 91 -19.71 -3.46 22.98
N ALA A 92 -19.62 -2.15 22.75
CA ALA A 92 -20.32 -1.14 23.54
C ALA A 92 -21.85 -1.31 23.44
N ASN A 93 -22.38 -1.50 22.22
CA ASN A 93 -23.80 -1.72 21.99
C ASN A 93 -24.29 -3.02 22.66
N LEU A 94 -23.52 -4.10 22.57
CA LEU A 94 -23.83 -5.37 23.23
C LEU A 94 -23.92 -5.20 24.76
N ARG A 95 -22.94 -4.50 25.37
CA ARG A 95 -22.96 -4.16 26.79
C ARG A 95 -24.17 -3.31 27.18
N MET A 96 -24.47 -2.25 26.42
CA MET A 96 -25.63 -1.39 26.68
C MET A 96 -26.96 -2.15 26.61
N LEU A 97 -27.05 -3.14 25.72
CA LEU A 97 -28.24 -3.98 25.54
C LEU A 97 -28.29 -5.18 26.50
N GLY A 98 -27.37 -5.28 27.48
CA GLY A 98 -27.36 -6.36 28.47
C GLY A 98 -26.99 -7.74 27.91
N ARG A 99 -26.38 -7.78 26.73
CA ARG A 99 -25.94 -9.01 26.05
C ARG A 99 -24.42 -9.07 26.12
N THR A 100 -23.88 -9.74 27.14
CA THR A 100 -22.44 -10.00 27.27
C THR A 100 -22.05 -11.29 26.58
#